data_AF-A0A2E8YSA7-F1
#
_entry.id   AF-A0A2E8YSA7-F1
#
_cell.length_a   1.000
_cell.length_b   1.000
_cell.length_c   1.000
_cell.angle_alpha   90.00
_cell.angle_beta   90.00
_cell.angle_gamma   90.00
#
_symmetry.space_group_name_H-M   'P 1'
#
loop_
_entity.id
_entity.type
_entity.pdbx_description
1 polymer ?
#
loop_
_entity_poly.entity_id
_entity_poly.type
_entity_poly.pdbx_seq_one_letter_code
_entity_poly.pdbx_strand_id
1 'polypeptide(L)' 'MRNKVIIDLEDKKNSAKCPVCKNKSLAQYRPFCSSRCADIDLSKWLNGSYSVPILEMSEADLDELDSAVNEKEFFEKKD' A
#
# COMPACT_ATOMS: atom_id res chain seq x y z
N MET A 1 23.57 -23.39 -26.65
CA MET A 1 22.23 -22.79 -26.57
C MET A 1 21.90 -22.61 -25.10
N ARG A 2 21.99 -21.38 -24.57
CA ARG A 2 21.79 -21.13 -23.12
C ARG A 2 20.31 -21.32 -22.79
N ASN A 3 20.03 -22.25 -21.89
CA ASN A 3 18.69 -22.65 -21.48
C ASN A 3 17.95 -21.45 -20.86
N LYS A 4 16.94 -20.95 -21.56
CA LYS A 4 16.13 -19.75 -21.24
C LYS A 4 15.19 -19.92 -20.03
N VAL A 5 15.36 -20.98 -19.23
CA VAL A 5 14.39 -21.40 -18.19
C VAL A 5 14.76 -20.92 -16.79
N ILE A 6 15.98 -20.41 -16.58
CA ILE A 6 16.30 -19.66 -15.36
C ILE A 6 15.94 -18.20 -15.64
N ILE A 7 14.67 -17.87 -15.49
CA ILE A 7 14.26 -16.47 -15.30
C ILE A 7 14.78 -16.11 -13.91
N ASP A 8 15.89 -15.38 -13.82
CA ASP A 8 16.50 -14.98 -12.56
C ASP A 8 15.42 -14.37 -11.65
N LEU A 9 15.20 -14.96 -10.47
CA LEU A 9 14.23 -14.46 -9.50
C LEU A 9 14.54 -13.00 -9.10
N GLU A 10 15.78 -12.57 -9.28
CA GLU A 10 16.24 -11.19 -9.12
C GLU A 10 15.75 -10.23 -10.21
N ASP A 11 15.60 -10.70 -11.45
CA ASP A 11 14.98 -9.95 -12.54
C ASP A 11 13.48 -9.78 -12.32
N LYS A 12 12.80 -10.80 -11.77
CA LYS A 12 11.38 -10.73 -11.42
C LYS A 12 11.10 -9.73 -10.28
N LYS A 13 12.05 -9.56 -9.36
CA LYS A 13 12.01 -8.48 -8.34
C LYS A 13 12.39 -7.11 -8.92
N ASN A 14 13.25 -7.05 -9.94
CA ASN A 14 13.73 -5.81 -10.60
C ASN A 14 12.82 -5.32 -11.75
N SER A 15 11.77 -6.07 -12.09
CA SER A 15 10.84 -5.72 -13.17
C SER A 15 9.74 -4.75 -12.75
N ALA A 16 9.64 -4.41 -11.46
CA ALA A 16 8.65 -3.45 -10.98
C ALA A 16 8.99 -2.04 -11.49
N LYS A 17 7.97 -1.34 -12.00
CA LYS A 17 8.07 0.08 -12.35
C LYS A 17 7.97 0.92 -11.08
N CYS A 18 8.74 2.00 -11.01
CA CYS A 18 8.68 2.98 -9.94
C CYS A 18 7.26 3.55 -9.84
N PRO A 19 6.60 3.52 -8.67
CA PRO A 19 5.23 4.02 -8.52
C PRO A 19 5.14 5.55 -8.68
N VAL A 20 6.26 6.26 -8.51
CA VAL A 20 6.31 7.73 -8.61
C VAL A 20 6.47 8.22 -10.05
N CYS A 21 7.34 7.58 -10.84
CA CYS A 21 7.72 8.09 -12.18
C CYS A 21 7.70 7.03 -13.30
N LYS A 22 7.35 5.77 -12.99
CA LYS A 22 7.20 4.65 -13.95
C LYS A 22 8.50 4.13 -14.60
N ASN A 23 9.67 4.68 -14.25
CA ASN A 23 10.98 4.13 -14.65
C ASN A 23 11.23 2.75 -14.03
N LYS A 24 12.20 1.98 -14.56
CA LYS A 24 12.59 0.69 -13.99
C LYS A 24 13.11 0.89 -12.56
N SER A 25 12.61 0.11 -11.60
CA SER A 25 13.12 0.14 -10.23
C SER A 25 14.58 -0.31 -10.16
N LEU A 26 15.32 0.23 -9.20
CA LEU A 26 16.70 -0.19 -8.92
C LEU A 26 16.72 -1.02 -7.66
N ALA A 27 17.57 -2.05 -7.63
CA ALA A 27 17.60 -3.03 -6.55
C ALA A 27 17.74 -2.41 -5.16
N GLN A 28 18.59 -1.38 -5.02
CA GLN A 28 18.83 -0.68 -3.76
C GLN A 28 17.69 0.25 -3.32
N TYR A 29 16.83 0.65 -4.24
CA TYR A 29 15.76 1.63 -4.00
C TYR A 29 14.37 1.05 -4.16
N ARG A 30 14.22 -0.27 -4.33
CA ARG A 30 12.90 -0.89 -4.57
C ARG A 30 11.89 -0.48 -3.48
N PRO A 31 10.66 -0.12 -3.86
CA PRO A 31 10.05 -0.22 -5.20
C PRO A 31 10.38 0.94 -6.17
N PHE A 32 11.23 1.88 -5.80
CA PHE A 32 11.56 3.10 -6.56
C PHE A 32 12.78 2.96 -7.48
N CYS A 33 12.98 3.96 -8.34
CA CYS A 33 14.16 4.05 -9.21
C CYS A 33 15.31 4.88 -8.61
N SER A 34 15.08 5.65 -7.53
CA SER A 34 16.07 6.52 -6.89
C SER A 34 15.66 6.92 -5.47
N SER A 35 16.61 7.39 -4.64
CA SER A 35 16.33 8.01 -3.33
C SER A 35 15.31 9.15 -3.47
N ARG A 36 15.50 10.03 -4.48
CA ARG A 36 14.58 11.14 -4.74
C ARG A 36 13.13 10.70 -4.91
N CYS A 37 12.87 9.56 -5.58
CA CYS A 37 11.51 9.06 -5.73
C CYS A 37 10.95 8.52 -4.42
N ALA A 38 11.77 7.92 -3.55
CA ALA A 38 11.35 7.52 -2.21
C ALA A 38 10.97 8.75 -1.36
N ASP A 39 11.77 9.82 -1.42
CA ASP A 39 11.51 11.06 -0.66
C ASP A 39 10.23 11.77 -1.14
N ILE A 40 9.96 11.76 -2.45
CA ILE A 40 8.71 12.29 -3.02
C ILE A 40 7.50 11.49 -2.52
N ASP A 41 7.61 10.15 -2.49
CA ASP A 41 6.53 9.31 -1.98
C ASP A 41 6.28 9.59 -0.50
N LEU A 42 7.34 9.66 0.31
CA LEU A 42 7.25 10.02 1.72
C LEU A 42 6.60 11.40 1.91
N SER A 43 6.95 12.38 1.08
CA SER A 43 6.34 13.71 1.14
C SER A 43 4.82 13.67 0.92
N LYS A 44 4.34 12.81 0.01
CA LYS A 44 2.90 12.59 -0.24
C LYS A 44 2.18 11.96 0.95
N TRP A 45 2.87 11.11 1.72
CA TRP A 45 2.35 10.60 2.98
C TRP A 45 2.24 11.71 4.01
N LEU A 46 3.32 12.47 4.21
CA LEU A 46 3.39 13.49 5.25
C LEU A 46 2.44 14.67 5.01
N ASN A 47 2.15 14.99 3.75
CA ASN A 47 1.25 16.09 3.40
C ASN A 47 -0.21 15.64 3.17
N GLY A 48 -0.53 14.37 3.39
CA GLY A 48 -1.90 13.84 3.24
C GLY A 48 -2.40 13.71 1.80
N SER A 49 -1.52 13.76 0.79
CA SER A 49 -1.90 13.49 -0.61
C SER A 49 -2.42 12.07 -0.79
N TYR A 50 -1.92 11.12 0.02
CA TYR A 50 -2.54 9.81 0.17
C TYR A 50 -3.65 9.90 1.21
N SER A 51 -4.86 10.23 0.74
CA SER A 51 -6.08 10.28 1.53
C SER A 51 -7.20 9.48 0.85
N VAL A 52 -8.10 8.94 1.66
CA VAL A 52 -9.33 8.30 1.20
C VAL A 52 -10.45 9.33 1.35
N PRO A 53 -11.28 9.56 0.31
CA PRO A 53 -12.39 10.48 0.42
C PRO A 53 -13.37 10.01 1.50
N ILE A 54 -13.88 10.95 2.28
CA ILE A 54 -14.95 10.69 3.25
C ILE A 54 -16.25 10.59 2.47
N LEU A 55 -17.02 9.54 2.73
CA LEU A 55 -18.42 9.46 2.36
C LEU A 55 -19.21 9.98 3.55
N GLU A 56 -20.10 10.94 3.32
CA GLU A 56 -21.08 11.37 4.32
C GLU A 56 -21.93 10.14 4.66
N MET A 57 -21.91 9.74 5.94
CA MET A 57 -22.73 8.66 6.48
C MET A 57 -23.95 9.26 7.15
N SER A 58 -25.12 8.64 6.99
CA SER A 58 -26.29 9.03 7.76
C SER A 58 -26.12 8.62 9.24
N GLU A 59 -26.89 9.25 10.13
CA GLU A 59 -26.92 8.84 11.54
C GLU A 59 -27.26 7.34 11.68
N ALA A 60 -28.15 6.82 10.83
CA ALA A 60 -28.49 5.40 10.82
C ALA A 60 -27.32 4.49 10.41
N ASP A 61 -26.49 4.91 9.44
CA ASP A 61 -25.30 4.14 9.03
C ASP A 61 -24.24 4.13 10.14
N LEU A 62 -24.15 5.22 10.91
CA LEU A 62 -23.25 5.33 12.06
C LEU A 62 -23.71 4.43 13.21
N ASP A 63 -25.00 4.44 13.53
CA ASP A 63 -25.61 3.59 14.56
C ASP A 63 -25.44 2.08 14.25
N GLU A 64 -25.57 1.69 12.97
CA GLU A 64 -25.34 0.33 12.52
C GLU A 64 -23.86 -0.07 12.68
N LEU A 65 -22.92 0.83 12.32
CA LEU A 65 -21.49 0.58 12.52
C LEU A 65 -21.13 0.41 13.99
N ASP A 66 -21.60 1.30 14.87
CA ASP A 66 -21.32 1.24 16.30
C ASP A 66 -21.87 -0.04 16.94
N SER A 67 -23.04 -0.49 16.49
CA SER A 67 -23.64 -1.76 16.93
C SER A 67 -22.77 -2.96 16.49
N ALA A 68 -22.29 -2.95 15.24
CA ALA A 68 -21.45 -4.03 14.70
C ALA A 68 -20.03 -4.09 15.31
N VAL A 69 -19.47 -2.96 15.75
CA VAL A 69 -18.16 -2.91 16.42
C VAL A 69 -18.28 -3.39 17.87
N ASN A 70 -19.35 -3.02 18.58
CA ASN A 70 -19.59 -3.44 19.97
C ASN A 70 -19.90 -4.94 20.11
N GLU A 71 -20.54 -5.57 19.13
CA GLU A 71 -20.72 -7.03 19.12
C GLU A 71 -19.37 -7.78 19.05
N LYS A 72 -18.36 -7.24 18.36
CA LYS A 72 -17.03 -7.85 18.30
C LYS A 72 -16.26 -7.73 19.60
N GLU A 73 -16.38 -6.61 20.31
CA GLU A 73 -15.80 -6.43 21.66
C GLU A 73 -16.36 -7.44 22.67
N PHE A 74 -17.60 -7.88 22.49
CA PHE A 74 -18.24 -8.87 23.35
C PHE A 74 -17.62 -10.28 23.19
N PHE A 75 -17.10 -10.63 22.00
CA PHE A 75 -16.43 -11.92 21.78
C PHE A 75 -14.99 -11.96 22.30
N GLU A 76 -14.28 -10.82 22.33
CA GLU A 76 -12.90 -10.73 22.85
C GLU A 76 -12.81 -10.66 24.38
N LYS A 77 -13.87 -10.21 25.07
CA LYS A 77 -13.90 -10.11 26.55
C LYS A 77 -14.34 -11.39 27.27
N LYS A 78 -14.48 -12.52 26.56
CA LYS A 78 -15.00 -13.78 27.12
C LYS A 78 -13.91 -14.77 27.56
N ASP A 79 -12.76 -14.26 28.01
CA ASP A 79 -11.75 -15.03 28.74
C ASP A 79 -11.89 -14.82 30.25
#